data_AF-A0A962TJH5-F1
#
_entry.id   AF-A0A962TJH5-F1
#
_cell.length_a   1.000
_cell.length_b   1.000
_cell.length_c   1.000
_cell.angle_alpha   90.00
_cell.angle_beta   90.00
_cell.angle_gamma   90.00
#
_symmetry.space_group_name_H-M   'P 1'
#
loop_
_entity.id
_entity.type
_entity.pdbx_description
1 polymer ?
#
loop_
_entity_poly.entity_id
_entity_poly.type
_entity_poly.pdbx_seq_one_letter_code
_entity_poly.pdbx_strand_id
1 'polypeptide(L)'
;LPHLDSMKCQQNLACGSWNHLAASYDGSALRMYVNGRLVAHRVRWFQGRIDQMSVDNIQVRPGLIDMRRLTEVLKTGGTIRLSGTADLITSNKGPLLDIRNICNGCTDQDILLLAAQRNDLVLQSFTVASALGLPSPEIRFQGALKGINAGSPPTIALSGMAGARSLNVNGATYREPGFSLGRGWGVLVYSQYLPEWLGEYLNLAWLAAWTFPIGFWARTRRVLLGATTLLGSVIWWLPAVGMFAPTPPIQWVAAMLGLVMGIGIRCWMVESIAKGDPVGVVAC
;
A
#
# COMPACT_ATOMS: atom_id res chain seq x y z
N LEU A 1 11.93 -26.09 1.88
CA LEU A 1 10.68 -25.38 2.29
C LEU A 1 9.78 -26.40 3.00
N PRO A 2 9.86 -26.56 4.33
CA PRO A 2 9.32 -27.76 5.00
C PRO A 2 7.96 -27.57 5.71
N HIS A 3 7.11 -26.62 5.30
CA HIS A 3 5.79 -26.41 5.93
C HIS A 3 4.64 -26.17 4.91
N LEU A 4 4.87 -26.43 3.64
CA LEU A 4 3.84 -26.50 2.60
C LEU A 4 3.82 -27.93 2.04
N ASP A 5 3.82 -28.93 2.92
CA ASP A 5 4.23 -30.28 2.53
C ASP A 5 3.19 -31.03 1.69
N SER A 6 1.94 -30.57 1.63
CA SER A 6 1.01 -30.91 0.55
C SER A 6 -0.31 -30.16 0.67
N MET A 7 -0.89 -29.84 -0.49
CA MET A 7 -2.28 -29.46 -0.64
C MET A 7 -2.97 -30.56 -1.45
N LYS A 8 -4.04 -31.15 -0.90
CA LYS A 8 -4.80 -32.20 -1.57
C LYS A 8 -6.12 -31.61 -2.04
N CYS A 9 -6.47 -31.90 -3.28
CA CYS A 9 -7.82 -31.67 -3.80
C CYS A 9 -8.74 -32.73 -3.21
N GLN A 10 -9.81 -32.31 -2.52
CA GLN A 10 -10.85 -33.22 -2.02
C GLN A 10 -11.98 -33.46 -3.03
N GLN A 11 -11.94 -32.79 -4.19
CA GLN A 11 -12.98 -32.88 -5.20
C GLN A 11 -12.70 -34.01 -6.19
N ASN A 12 -13.73 -34.83 -6.46
CA ASN A 12 -13.70 -35.83 -7.52
C ASN A 12 -13.64 -35.14 -8.90
N LEU A 13 -12.65 -35.52 -9.70
CA LEU A 13 -12.51 -35.08 -11.09
C LEU A 13 -13.42 -35.91 -11.98
N ALA A 14 -13.99 -35.30 -13.01
CA ALA A 14 -14.81 -36.03 -13.97
C ALA A 14 -13.92 -36.96 -14.82
N CYS A 15 -14.21 -38.26 -14.81
CA CYS A 15 -13.53 -39.24 -15.64
C CYS A 15 -14.03 -39.19 -17.09
N GLY A 16 -13.12 -39.30 -18.05
CA GLY A 16 -13.45 -39.27 -19.48
C GLY A 16 -13.76 -37.88 -20.05
N SER A 17 -13.53 -36.81 -19.28
CA SER A 17 -13.67 -35.42 -19.73
C SER A 17 -12.50 -34.56 -19.27
N TRP A 18 -12.26 -33.44 -19.97
CA TRP A 18 -11.24 -32.47 -19.59
C TRP A 18 -11.65 -31.72 -18.31
N ASN A 19 -10.71 -31.61 -17.37
CA ASN A 19 -10.85 -30.78 -16.17
C ASN A 19 -9.81 -29.65 -16.22
N HIS A 20 -10.23 -28.40 -16.02
CA HIS A 20 -9.33 -27.26 -15.93
C HIS A 20 -8.83 -27.11 -14.50
N LEU A 21 -7.51 -27.18 -14.30
CA LEU A 21 -6.88 -27.00 -12.98
C LEU A 21 -6.08 -25.71 -12.97
N ALA A 22 -6.25 -24.91 -11.93
CA ALA A 22 -5.41 -23.75 -11.68
C ALA A 22 -4.99 -23.71 -10.21
N ALA A 23 -3.81 -23.16 -9.94
CA ALA A 23 -3.38 -22.86 -8.59
C ALA A 23 -2.80 -21.44 -8.55
N SER A 24 -3.04 -20.73 -7.45
CA SER A 24 -2.48 -19.41 -7.22
C SER A 24 -1.83 -19.33 -5.84
N TYR A 25 -0.77 -18.55 -5.74
CA TYR A 25 -0.09 -18.25 -4.48
C TYR A 25 0.19 -16.75 -4.39
N ASP A 26 -0.38 -16.08 -3.40
CA ASP A 26 -0.25 -14.63 -3.20
C ASP A 26 0.86 -14.25 -2.20
N GLY A 27 1.66 -15.23 -1.76
CA GLY A 27 2.67 -15.08 -0.72
C GLY A 27 2.16 -15.43 0.69
N SER A 28 0.85 -15.50 0.91
CA SER A 28 0.22 -15.83 2.19
C SER A 28 -0.63 -17.11 2.12
N ALA A 29 -1.32 -17.31 1.00
CA ALA A 29 -2.30 -18.34 0.78
C ALA A 29 -2.08 -19.06 -0.55
N LEU A 30 -2.05 -20.39 -0.52
CA LEU A 30 -2.12 -21.25 -1.68
C LEU A 30 -3.59 -21.60 -1.94
N ARG A 31 -4.07 -21.37 -3.16
CA ARG A 31 -5.44 -21.68 -3.60
C ARG A 31 -5.39 -22.62 -4.80
N MET A 32 -6.29 -23.59 -4.85
CA MET A 32 -6.43 -24.53 -5.97
C MET A 32 -7.85 -24.48 -6.49
N TYR A 33 -8.00 -24.51 -7.82
CA TYR A 33 -9.26 -24.41 -8.53
C TYR A 33 -9.43 -25.59 -9.49
N VAL A 34 -10.65 -26.10 -9.58
CA VAL A 34 -11.07 -27.12 -10.56
C VAL A 34 -12.27 -26.56 -11.31
N ASN A 35 -12.18 -26.47 -12.64
CA ASN A 35 -13.22 -25.91 -13.51
C ASN A 35 -13.69 -24.52 -13.05
N GLY A 36 -12.75 -23.70 -12.57
CA GLY A 36 -13.01 -22.34 -12.07
C GLY A 36 -13.52 -22.26 -10.62
N ARG A 37 -13.83 -23.39 -9.97
CA ARG A 37 -14.28 -23.41 -8.57
C ARG A 37 -13.11 -23.64 -7.62
N LEU A 38 -12.99 -22.86 -6.55
CA LEU A 38 -12.00 -23.08 -5.49
C LEU A 38 -12.29 -24.42 -4.78
N VAL A 39 -11.28 -25.30 -4.72
CA VAL A 39 -11.41 -26.67 -4.17
C VAL A 39 -10.48 -26.96 -3.00
N ALA A 40 -9.45 -26.15 -2.83
CA ALA A 40 -8.58 -26.21 -1.69
C ALA A 40 -8.01 -24.82 -1.40
N HIS A 41 -7.85 -24.51 -0.12
CA HIS A 41 -7.22 -23.28 0.36
C HIS A 41 -6.31 -23.62 1.55
N ARG A 42 -5.04 -23.20 1.49
CA ARG A 42 -4.05 -23.44 2.55
C ARG A 42 -3.29 -22.14 2.81
N VAL A 43 -3.40 -21.67 4.05
CA VAL A 43 -2.76 -20.44 4.50
C VAL A 43 -1.51 -20.76 5.31
N ARG A 44 -0.45 -20.00 5.09
CA ARG A 44 0.78 -20.09 5.88
C ARG A 44 0.75 -19.04 6.99
N TRP A 45 0.10 -19.36 8.09
CA TRP A 45 -0.03 -18.50 9.27
C TRP A 45 1.31 -17.95 9.73
N PHE A 46 1.27 -16.70 10.22
CA PHE A 46 2.39 -16.14 10.97
C PHE A 46 2.73 -17.06 12.16
N GLN A 47 4.01 -17.29 12.42
CA GLN A 47 4.46 -18.26 13.45
C GLN A 47 4.25 -17.76 14.89
N GLY A 48 3.77 -16.53 15.07
CA GLY A 48 3.37 -15.98 16.37
C GLY A 48 2.02 -16.49 16.87
N ARG A 49 1.76 -16.35 18.17
CA ARG A 49 0.49 -16.74 18.79
C ARG A 49 -0.36 -15.50 19.04
N ILE A 50 -1.58 -15.48 18.54
CA ILE A 50 -2.56 -14.45 18.91
C ILE A 50 -3.21 -14.87 20.22
N ASP A 51 -3.05 -14.06 21.25
CA ASP A 51 -3.55 -14.36 22.59
C ASP A 51 -4.98 -13.84 22.77
N GLN A 52 -5.28 -12.65 22.23
CA GLN A 52 -6.61 -12.05 22.27
C GLN A 52 -6.91 -11.25 20.99
N MET A 53 -8.17 -11.28 20.58
CA MET A 53 -8.70 -10.44 19.51
C MET A 53 -9.99 -9.80 20.00
N SER A 54 -10.16 -8.51 19.75
CA SER A 54 -11.45 -7.84 19.97
C SER A 54 -11.82 -6.99 18.77
N VAL A 55 -13.12 -6.86 18.54
CA VAL A 55 -13.67 -5.85 17.63
C VAL A 55 -14.50 -4.92 18.49
N ASP A 56 -14.05 -3.68 18.61
CA ASP A 56 -14.43 -2.75 19.66
C ASP A 56 -14.29 -3.39 21.05
N ASN A 57 -15.42 -3.56 21.74
CA ASN A 57 -15.52 -4.17 23.06
C ASN A 57 -15.94 -5.64 23.02
N ILE A 58 -16.12 -6.22 21.82
CA ILE A 58 -16.52 -7.61 21.65
C ILE A 58 -15.25 -8.45 21.54
N GLN A 59 -14.96 -9.27 22.55
CA GLN A 59 -13.89 -10.27 22.49
C GLN A 59 -14.26 -11.35 21.48
N VAL A 60 -13.41 -11.54 20.49
CA VAL A 60 -13.56 -12.50 19.41
C VAL A 60 -12.52 -13.60 19.63
N ARG A 61 -12.98 -14.85 19.80
CA ARG A 61 -12.06 -15.99 19.83
C ARG A 61 -11.62 -16.33 18.40
N PRO A 62 -10.35 -16.69 18.16
CA PRO A 62 -9.91 -17.21 16.87
C PRO A 62 -10.78 -18.39 16.43
N GLY A 63 -11.54 -18.27 15.33
CA GLY A 63 -12.51 -19.29 14.88
C GLY A 63 -13.65 -18.74 14.01
N LEU A 64 -14.67 -19.57 13.73
CA LEU A 64 -15.85 -19.22 12.93
C LEU A 64 -16.65 -18.09 13.61
N ILE A 65 -16.56 -16.88 13.05
CA ILE A 65 -17.27 -15.70 13.51
C ILE A 65 -18.61 -15.61 12.78
N ASP A 66 -19.70 -15.28 13.48
CA ASP A 66 -20.95 -14.92 12.85
C ASP A 66 -20.77 -13.61 12.05
N MET A 67 -20.70 -13.77 10.74
CA MET A 67 -20.37 -12.71 9.79
C MET A 67 -21.38 -11.56 9.80
N ARG A 68 -22.66 -11.81 10.18
CA ARG A 68 -23.69 -10.76 10.20
C ARG A 68 -23.38 -9.68 11.23
N ARG A 69 -23.03 -10.09 12.45
CA ARG A 69 -22.66 -9.19 13.54
C ARG A 69 -21.35 -8.46 13.27
N LEU A 70 -20.37 -9.18 12.71
CA LEU A 70 -19.08 -8.60 12.36
C LEU A 70 -19.26 -7.54 11.27
N THR A 71 -19.98 -7.85 10.19
CA THR A 71 -20.17 -6.94 9.05
C THR A 71 -20.82 -5.61 9.47
N GLU A 72 -21.79 -5.62 10.37
CA GLU A 72 -22.40 -4.38 10.89
C GLU A 72 -21.37 -3.53 11.63
N VAL A 73 -20.55 -4.13 12.50
CA VAL A 73 -19.49 -3.42 13.24
C VAL A 73 -18.38 -2.91 12.31
N LEU A 74 -18.01 -3.69 11.29
CA LEU A 74 -17.03 -3.24 10.28
C LEU A 74 -17.58 -2.04 9.48
N LYS A 75 -18.88 -2.05 9.15
CA LYS A 75 -19.56 -0.97 8.40
C LYS A 75 -19.74 0.31 9.21
N THR A 76 -19.96 0.22 10.52
CA THR A 76 -20.09 1.39 11.40
C THR A 76 -18.75 2.00 11.80
N GLY A 77 -17.63 1.44 11.33
CA GLY A 77 -16.29 1.98 11.58
C GLY A 77 -15.64 1.49 12.88
N GLY A 78 -16.05 0.32 13.37
CA GLY A 78 -15.46 -0.32 14.54
C GLY A 78 -13.93 -0.48 14.45
N THR A 79 -13.29 -0.72 15.59
CA THR A 79 -11.84 -0.90 15.71
C THR A 79 -11.50 -2.36 15.97
N ILE A 80 -10.69 -2.97 15.11
CA ILE A 80 -10.17 -4.32 15.33
C ILE A 80 -8.91 -4.20 16.18
N ARG A 81 -8.89 -4.80 17.36
CA ARG A 81 -7.70 -4.92 18.22
C ARG A 81 -7.22 -6.35 18.27
N LEU A 82 -5.92 -6.52 18.13
CA LEU A 82 -5.21 -7.80 18.18
C LEU A 82 -4.09 -7.65 19.20
N SER A 83 -3.99 -8.60 20.12
CA SER A 83 -2.83 -8.77 20.97
C SER A 83 -2.36 -10.21 20.92
N GLY A 84 -1.05 -10.39 20.89
CA GLY A 84 -0.46 -11.71 20.80
C GLY A 84 1.02 -11.65 21.09
N THR A 85 1.72 -12.76 20.96
CA THR A 85 3.17 -12.87 21.02
C THR A 85 3.73 -12.97 19.61
N ALA A 86 4.62 -12.04 19.27
CA ALA A 86 5.34 -12.10 18.00
C ALA A 86 6.46 -13.14 18.06
N ASP A 87 6.45 -14.06 17.10
CA ASP A 87 7.61 -14.91 16.78
C ASP A 87 8.36 -14.31 15.58
N LEU A 88 9.55 -14.83 15.27
CA LEU A 88 10.49 -14.31 14.28
C LEU A 88 9.80 -13.77 13.01
N ILE A 89 10.00 -12.48 12.75
CA ILE A 89 9.49 -11.79 11.57
C ILE A 89 10.08 -12.44 10.32
N THR A 90 9.26 -13.21 9.60
CA THR A 90 9.71 -13.90 8.39
C THR A 90 9.71 -12.97 7.16
N SER A 91 10.50 -13.31 6.15
CA SER A 91 10.55 -12.57 4.88
C SER A 91 9.26 -12.70 4.03
N ASN A 92 8.46 -13.74 4.29
CA ASN A 92 7.23 -14.03 3.54
C ASN A 92 6.02 -13.45 4.27
N LYS A 93 4.92 -13.23 3.52
CA LYS A 93 3.65 -12.80 4.10
C LYS A 93 3.11 -13.90 5.04
N GLY A 94 3.01 -13.58 6.32
CA GLY A 94 2.36 -14.40 7.33
C GLY A 94 1.08 -13.71 7.79
N PRO A 95 -0.11 -14.25 7.52
CA PRO A 95 -1.36 -13.68 7.99
C PRO A 95 -1.44 -13.78 9.51
N LEU A 96 -1.86 -12.67 10.09
CA LEU A 96 -2.20 -12.50 11.50
C LEU A 96 -3.71 -12.65 11.67
N LEU A 97 -4.49 -12.00 10.81
CA LEU A 97 -5.93 -12.08 10.82
C LEU A 97 -6.43 -12.34 9.41
N ASP A 98 -7.34 -13.28 9.28
CA ASP A 98 -8.02 -13.60 8.03
C ASP A 98 -9.51 -13.74 8.31
N ILE A 99 -10.29 -12.76 7.83
CA ILE A 99 -11.75 -12.74 7.95
C ILE A 99 -12.31 -13.20 6.62
N ARG A 100 -13.15 -14.24 6.66
CA ARG A 100 -13.76 -14.84 5.47
C ARG A 100 -15.26 -15.00 5.63
N ASN A 101 -15.95 -14.96 4.49
CA ASN A 101 -17.32 -15.41 4.40
C ASN A 101 -17.33 -16.92 4.15
N ILE A 102 -17.85 -17.68 5.11
CA ILE A 102 -18.09 -19.12 4.96
C ILE A 102 -19.58 -19.30 4.72
N CYS A 103 -19.95 -19.81 3.56
CA CYS A 103 -21.34 -20.00 3.19
C CYS A 103 -21.55 -21.35 2.50
N ASN A 104 -22.63 -22.04 2.88
CA ASN A 104 -22.96 -23.35 2.31
C ASN A 104 -23.38 -23.18 0.84
N GLY A 105 -22.57 -23.70 -0.08
CA GLY A 105 -22.87 -23.73 -1.51
C GLY A 105 -22.31 -22.55 -2.34
N CYS A 106 -21.58 -21.62 -1.73
CA CYS A 106 -20.82 -20.59 -2.43
C CYS A 106 -19.31 -20.77 -2.25
N THR A 107 -18.53 -20.15 -3.14
CA THR A 107 -17.07 -20.08 -3.02
C THR A 107 -16.72 -19.29 -1.76
N ASP A 108 -15.89 -19.87 -0.88
CA ASP A 108 -15.32 -19.13 0.25
C ASP A 108 -14.66 -17.85 -0.26
N GLN A 109 -15.08 -16.71 0.29
CA GLN A 109 -14.54 -15.40 -0.08
C GLN A 109 -13.83 -14.81 1.13
N ASP A 110 -12.54 -14.57 0.97
CA ASP A 110 -11.80 -13.73 1.90
C ASP A 110 -12.41 -12.31 1.85
N ILE A 111 -12.47 -11.63 3.00
CA ILE A 111 -13.07 -10.29 3.14
C ILE A 111 -11.99 -9.29 3.54
N LEU A 112 -11.18 -9.67 4.53
CA LEU A 112 -10.10 -8.85 5.04
C LEU A 112 -8.96 -9.74 5.51
N LEU A 113 -7.77 -9.49 4.98
CA LEU A 113 -6.54 -10.14 5.43
C LEU A 113 -5.60 -9.09 6.01
N LEU A 114 -5.16 -9.32 7.25
CA LEU A 114 -4.07 -8.59 7.88
C LEU A 114 -2.88 -9.54 8.01
N ALA A 115 -1.74 -9.18 7.44
CA ALA A 115 -0.55 -10.01 7.41
C ALA A 115 0.71 -9.23 7.79
N ALA A 116 1.62 -9.89 8.49
CA ALA A 116 2.99 -9.40 8.67
C ALA A 116 3.85 -9.84 7.49
N GLN A 117 4.68 -8.93 6.97
CA GLN A 117 5.68 -9.27 5.95
C GLN A 117 6.93 -8.43 6.17
N ARG A 118 8.05 -9.06 6.55
CA ARG A 118 9.25 -8.33 6.98
C ARG A 118 8.84 -7.31 8.06
N ASN A 119 9.36 -6.08 8.00
CA ASN A 119 9.05 -5.04 8.98
C ASN A 119 7.71 -4.32 8.72
N ASP A 120 6.89 -4.80 7.79
CA ASP A 120 5.67 -4.14 7.39
C ASP A 120 4.43 -4.92 7.82
N LEU A 121 3.35 -4.19 8.03
CA LEU A 121 2.02 -4.77 8.15
C LEU A 121 1.24 -4.52 6.85
N VAL A 122 0.67 -5.57 6.28
CA VAL A 122 -0.09 -5.55 5.03
C VAL A 122 -1.55 -5.80 5.33
N LEU A 123 -2.41 -4.91 4.83
CA LEU A 123 -3.85 -5.04 4.86
C LEU A 123 -4.35 -5.25 3.43
N GLN A 124 -4.97 -6.38 3.17
CA GLN A 124 -5.59 -6.68 1.89
C GLN A 124 -7.11 -6.71 2.08
N SER A 125 -7.80 -5.87 1.31
CA SER A 125 -9.26 -5.83 1.28
C SER A 125 -9.74 -6.57 0.04
N PHE A 126 -10.68 -7.50 0.23
CA PHE A 126 -11.29 -8.20 -0.89
C PHE A 126 -12.50 -7.41 -1.36
N THR A 127 -12.46 -7.04 -2.63
CA THR A 127 -13.46 -6.20 -3.31
C THR A 127 -14.24 -7.03 -4.32
N VAL A 128 -15.25 -6.43 -4.96
CA VAL A 128 -15.93 -7.07 -6.09
C VAL A 128 -14.94 -7.43 -7.21
N ALA A 129 -13.92 -6.60 -7.45
CA ALA A 129 -12.86 -6.90 -8.42
C ALA A 129 -12.09 -8.18 -8.02
N SER A 130 -11.83 -8.36 -6.74
CA SER A 130 -11.20 -9.57 -6.18
C SER A 130 -12.04 -10.82 -6.40
N ALA A 131 -13.37 -10.71 -6.25
CA ALA A 131 -14.30 -11.81 -6.53
C ALA A 131 -14.32 -12.20 -8.02
N LEU A 132 -14.01 -11.26 -8.91
CA LEU A 132 -13.82 -11.49 -10.34
C LEU A 132 -12.40 -12.00 -10.70
N GLY A 133 -11.53 -12.23 -9.70
CA GLY A 133 -10.15 -12.68 -9.89
C GLY A 133 -9.18 -11.57 -10.30
N LEU A 134 -9.59 -10.30 -10.23
CA LEU A 134 -8.70 -9.17 -10.48
C LEU A 134 -7.80 -8.90 -9.26
N PRO A 135 -6.61 -8.32 -9.47
CA PRO A 135 -5.71 -7.93 -8.39
C PRO A 135 -6.42 -7.06 -7.37
N SER A 136 -6.28 -7.41 -6.09
CA SER A 136 -6.88 -6.67 -4.98
C SER A 136 -5.89 -5.64 -4.46
N PRO A 137 -6.33 -4.45 -4.04
CA PRO A 137 -5.44 -3.46 -3.46
C PRO A 137 -4.85 -3.98 -2.15
N GLU A 138 -3.52 -3.96 -2.07
CA GLU A 138 -2.76 -4.21 -0.84
C GLU A 138 -2.30 -2.89 -0.26
N ILE A 139 -2.73 -2.60 0.97
CA ILE A 139 -2.29 -1.43 1.73
C ILE A 139 -1.15 -1.87 2.62
N ARG A 140 0.02 -1.25 2.47
CA ARG A 140 1.22 -1.58 3.24
C ARG A 140 1.54 -0.46 4.23
N PHE A 141 1.44 -0.75 5.52
CA PHE A 141 1.97 0.09 6.58
C PHE A 141 3.47 -0.21 6.74
N GLN A 142 4.28 0.53 5.98
CA GLN A 142 5.72 0.37 5.93
C GLN A 142 6.37 0.63 7.29
N GLY A 143 7.26 -0.26 7.72
CA GLY A 143 7.97 -0.15 8.99
C GLY A 143 7.10 -0.27 10.25
N ALA A 144 5.82 -0.65 10.12
CA ALA A 144 4.90 -0.75 11.25
C ALA A 144 5.33 -1.78 12.31
N LEU A 145 6.14 -2.77 11.92
CA LEU A 145 6.67 -3.80 12.82
C LEU A 145 8.11 -3.52 13.24
N LYS A 146 8.69 -2.38 12.84
CA LYS A 146 10.06 -2.01 13.19
C LYS A 146 10.14 -1.75 14.69
N GLY A 147 10.97 -2.52 15.39
CA GLY A 147 11.13 -2.43 16.85
C GLY A 147 10.26 -3.39 17.66
N ILE A 148 9.46 -4.25 17.01
CA ILE A 148 8.84 -5.39 17.70
C ILE A 148 9.90 -6.46 17.90
N ASN A 149 10.26 -6.70 19.16
CA ASN A 149 11.20 -7.75 19.54
C ASN A 149 10.45 -9.07 19.75
N ALA A 150 11.08 -10.19 19.39
CA ALA A 150 10.54 -11.52 19.65
C ALA A 150 10.22 -11.68 21.15
N GLY A 151 9.03 -12.23 21.45
CA GLY A 151 8.55 -12.44 22.82
C GLY A 151 7.89 -11.24 23.51
N SER A 152 8.02 -10.02 22.99
CA SER A 152 7.19 -8.89 23.44
C SER A 152 5.82 -8.97 22.75
N PRO A 153 4.70 -8.84 23.48
CA PRO A 153 3.40 -9.01 22.85
C PRO A 153 3.01 -7.75 22.06
N PRO A 154 2.99 -7.74 20.71
CA PRO A 154 2.51 -6.58 19.98
C PRO A 154 1.02 -6.37 20.22
N THR A 155 0.66 -5.10 20.43
CA THR A 155 -0.71 -4.60 20.41
C THR A 155 -0.93 -3.88 19.10
N ILE A 156 -1.87 -4.39 18.31
CA ILE A 156 -2.21 -3.85 17.00
C ILE A 156 -3.67 -3.44 17.01
N ALA A 157 -3.97 -2.19 16.70
CA ALA A 157 -5.34 -1.70 16.57
C ALA A 157 -5.55 -1.07 15.18
N LEU A 158 -6.48 -1.62 14.41
CA LEU A 158 -6.90 -1.09 13.12
C LEU A 158 -8.24 -0.38 13.29
N SER A 159 -8.28 0.91 12.95
CA SER A 159 -9.49 1.73 13.02
C SER A 159 -9.78 2.41 11.68
N GLY A 160 -10.99 2.95 11.55
CA GLY A 160 -11.40 3.71 10.36
C GLY A 160 -11.76 2.82 9.16
N MET A 161 -12.35 1.64 9.40
CA MET A 161 -12.68 0.70 8.32
C MET A 161 -13.67 1.24 7.28
N ALA A 162 -14.50 2.20 7.66
CA ALA A 162 -15.45 2.90 6.78
C ALA A 162 -14.83 4.10 6.03
N GLY A 163 -13.56 4.44 6.28
CA GLY A 163 -12.91 5.63 5.72
C GLY A 163 -11.39 5.51 5.68
N ALA A 164 -10.68 6.61 5.96
CA ALA A 164 -9.22 6.61 6.03
C ALA A 164 -8.75 5.75 7.21
N ARG A 165 -8.01 4.68 6.91
CA ARG A 165 -7.63 3.70 7.93
C ARG A 165 -6.44 4.19 8.73
N SER A 166 -6.41 3.86 10.01
CA SER A 166 -5.25 4.07 10.85
C SER A 166 -4.92 2.81 11.63
N LEU A 167 -3.63 2.53 11.71
CA LEU A 167 -3.05 1.39 12.38
C LEU A 167 -2.25 1.90 13.58
N ASN A 168 -2.62 1.49 14.77
CA ASN A 168 -1.81 1.70 15.96
C ASN A 168 -1.03 0.42 16.27
N VAL A 169 0.27 0.53 16.44
CA VAL A 169 1.13 -0.59 16.86
C VAL A 169 1.91 -0.14 18.09
N ASN A 170 1.65 -0.75 19.24
CA ASN A 170 2.31 -0.41 20.52
C ASN A 170 2.27 1.09 20.85
N GLY A 171 1.17 1.78 20.53
CA GLY A 171 1.01 3.22 20.73
C GLY A 171 1.48 4.10 19.57
N ALA A 172 2.32 3.59 18.66
CA ALA A 172 2.70 4.31 17.45
C ALA A 172 1.59 4.24 16.39
N THR A 173 1.13 5.40 15.92
CA THR A 173 0.05 5.48 14.94
C THR A 173 0.60 5.67 13.52
N TYR A 174 0.28 4.72 12.65
CA TYR A 174 0.55 4.70 11.23
C TYR A 174 -0.77 4.96 10.48
N ARG A 175 -0.84 6.03 9.68
CA ARG A 175 -1.99 6.25 8.81
C ARG A 175 -1.82 5.47 7.52
N GLU A 176 -2.95 5.09 6.93
CA GLU A 176 -2.98 4.53 5.60
C GLU A 176 -2.15 5.42 4.66
N PRO A 177 -1.20 4.85 3.89
CA PRO A 177 -0.38 5.61 2.98
C PRO A 177 -1.27 6.15 1.85
N GLY A 178 -1.81 7.36 2.00
CA GLY A 178 -2.59 7.96 0.94
C GLY A 178 -1.74 8.29 -0.29
N PHE A 179 -2.40 8.57 -1.41
CA PHE A 179 -1.72 8.87 -2.66
C PHE A 179 -1.28 10.34 -2.67
N SER A 180 0.03 10.63 -2.61
CA SER A 180 0.54 11.98 -2.86
C SER A 180 0.94 12.13 -4.32
N LEU A 181 1.05 13.36 -4.81
CA LEU A 181 1.48 13.63 -6.20
C LEU A 181 2.86 13.07 -6.52
N GLY A 182 3.76 13.00 -5.53
CA GLY A 182 5.06 12.35 -5.68
C GLY A 182 4.97 10.87 -6.01
N ARG A 183 3.89 10.18 -5.63
CA ARG A 183 3.68 8.75 -5.94
C ARG A 183 3.07 8.50 -7.32
N GLY A 184 2.92 9.53 -8.16
CA GLY A 184 2.37 9.40 -9.52
C GLY A 184 3.10 8.36 -10.38
N TRP A 185 4.41 8.18 -10.17
CA TRP A 185 5.19 7.15 -10.86
C TRP A 185 4.73 5.71 -10.54
N GLY A 186 4.02 5.50 -9.43
CA GLY A 186 3.50 4.19 -9.01
C GLY A 186 2.45 3.61 -9.96
N VAL A 187 1.95 4.39 -10.93
CA VAL A 187 1.11 3.90 -12.04
C VAL A 187 1.95 3.11 -13.05
N LEU A 188 3.22 3.47 -13.23
CA LEU A 188 4.12 2.88 -14.23
C LEU A 188 4.78 1.61 -13.71
N VAL A 189 5.02 1.53 -12.39
CA VAL A 189 5.75 0.43 -11.75
C VAL A 189 5.02 0.05 -10.47
N TYR A 190 4.81 -1.27 -10.26
CA TYR A 190 4.27 -1.81 -9.02
C TYR A 190 5.19 -1.46 -7.83
N SER A 191 4.87 -0.36 -7.14
CA SER A 191 5.67 0.24 -6.07
C SER A 191 5.83 -0.66 -4.85
N GLN A 192 4.93 -1.63 -4.68
CA GLN A 192 4.85 -2.54 -3.53
C GLN A 192 6.07 -3.45 -3.32
N TYR A 193 6.95 -3.58 -4.33
CA TYR A 193 8.18 -4.38 -4.24
C TYR A 193 9.44 -3.53 -4.08
N LEU A 194 9.34 -2.20 -4.19
CA LEU A 194 10.51 -1.33 -4.12
C LEU A 194 10.90 -1.07 -2.66
N PRO A 195 12.21 -1.04 -2.35
CA PRO A 195 12.69 -0.63 -1.04
C PRO A 195 12.18 0.77 -0.66
N GLU A 196 11.94 1.02 0.63
CA GLU A 196 11.45 2.31 1.15
C GLU A 196 12.28 3.49 0.65
N TRP A 197 13.61 3.38 0.70
CA TRP A 197 14.54 4.43 0.29
C TRP A 197 14.41 4.77 -1.20
N LEU A 198 14.17 3.76 -2.04
CA LEU A 198 14.08 3.93 -3.48
C LEU A 198 12.73 4.55 -3.84
N GLY A 199 11.66 4.14 -3.16
CA GLY A 199 10.35 4.76 -3.28
C GLY A 199 10.40 6.25 -2.94
N GLU A 200 11.09 6.63 -1.87
CA GLU A 200 11.23 8.04 -1.49
C GLU A 200 12.07 8.82 -2.50
N TYR A 201 13.17 8.26 -2.99
CA TYR A 201 13.95 8.90 -4.06
C TYR A 201 13.12 9.12 -5.33
N LEU A 202 12.34 8.13 -5.76
CA LEU A 202 11.46 8.25 -6.91
C LEU A 202 10.36 9.30 -6.67
N ASN A 203 9.81 9.39 -5.45
CA ASN A 203 8.84 10.44 -5.11
C ASN A 203 9.43 11.84 -5.30
N LEU A 204 10.66 12.05 -4.82
CA LEU A 204 11.36 13.34 -4.93
C LEU A 204 11.76 13.63 -6.38
N ALA A 205 12.34 12.65 -7.07
CA ALA A 205 12.76 12.78 -8.46
C ALA A 205 11.56 13.07 -9.39
N TRP A 206 10.43 12.39 -9.16
CA TRP A 206 9.20 12.61 -9.91
C TRP A 206 8.72 14.07 -9.78
N LEU A 207 8.62 14.60 -8.56
CA LEU A 207 8.21 15.99 -8.36
C LEU A 207 9.21 16.99 -8.92
N ALA A 208 10.51 16.75 -8.74
CA ALA A 208 11.55 17.59 -9.33
C ALA A 208 11.47 17.59 -10.87
N ALA A 209 11.18 16.44 -11.49
CA ALA A 209 11.02 16.32 -12.94
C ALA A 209 9.80 17.09 -13.46
N TRP A 210 8.69 17.14 -12.70
CA TRP A 210 7.51 17.91 -13.09
C TRP A 210 7.70 19.42 -12.95
N THR A 211 8.46 19.88 -11.95
CA THR A 211 8.70 21.31 -11.75
C THR A 211 9.88 21.86 -12.54
N PHE A 212 10.82 21.00 -12.96
CA PHE A 212 11.97 21.39 -13.76
C PHE A 212 11.61 22.17 -15.04
N PRO A 213 10.64 21.74 -15.88
CA PRO A 213 10.25 22.48 -17.08
C PRO A 213 9.74 23.89 -16.80
N ILE A 214 9.11 24.12 -15.64
CA ILE A 214 8.64 25.45 -15.23
C ILE A 214 9.84 26.38 -15.05
N GLY A 215 10.87 25.94 -14.34
CA GLY A 215 12.11 26.71 -14.18
C GLY A 215 12.85 26.92 -15.50
N PHE A 216 12.92 25.87 -16.33
CA PHE A 216 13.67 25.88 -17.58
C PHE A 216 13.01 26.73 -18.69
N TRP A 217 11.69 26.69 -18.84
CA TRP A 217 10.99 27.39 -19.93
C TRP A 217 10.37 28.74 -19.55
N ALA A 218 10.21 29.08 -18.27
CA ALA A 218 9.60 30.35 -17.87
C ALA A 218 10.49 31.56 -18.19
N ARG A 219 10.29 32.17 -19.36
CA ARG A 219 11.11 33.30 -19.87
C ARG A 219 10.93 34.62 -19.11
N THR A 220 9.87 34.79 -18.33
CA THR A 220 9.62 36.02 -17.57
C THR A 220 9.32 35.72 -16.11
N ARG A 221 9.68 36.66 -15.22
CA ARG A 221 9.37 36.57 -13.78
C ARG A 221 7.87 36.39 -13.51
N ARG A 222 7.01 37.00 -14.34
CA ARG A 222 5.54 36.86 -14.24
C ARG A 222 5.08 35.43 -14.55
N VAL A 223 5.60 34.81 -15.61
CA VAL A 223 5.28 33.42 -15.97
C VAL A 223 5.78 32.45 -14.90
N LEU A 224 6.99 32.67 -14.38
CA LEU A 224 7.55 31.84 -13.31
C LEU A 224 6.68 31.93 -12.05
N LEU A 225 6.38 33.14 -11.57
CA LEU A 225 5.54 33.34 -10.39
C LEU A 225 4.14 32.74 -10.61
N GLY A 226 3.49 33.03 -11.73
CA GLY A 226 2.16 32.50 -12.05
C GLY A 226 2.11 30.97 -12.11
N ALA A 227 3.11 30.32 -12.73
CA ALA A 227 3.17 28.86 -12.80
C ALA A 227 3.43 28.22 -11.42
N THR A 228 4.33 28.79 -10.62
CA THR A 228 4.60 28.30 -9.26
C THR A 228 3.42 28.48 -8.31
N THR A 229 2.68 29.59 -8.40
CA THR A 229 1.50 29.84 -7.56
C THR A 229 0.34 28.93 -7.95
N LEU A 230 0.11 28.70 -9.25
CA LEU A 230 -0.87 27.72 -9.73
C LEU A 230 -0.53 26.31 -9.28
N LEU A 231 0.73 25.89 -9.44
CA LEU A 231 1.14 24.55 -9.04
C LEU A 231 1.04 24.38 -7.51
N GLY A 232 1.50 25.36 -6.74
CA GLY A 232 1.38 25.36 -5.28
C GLY A 232 -0.07 25.32 -4.80
N SER A 233 -0.97 26.08 -5.43
CA SER A 233 -2.39 26.09 -5.06
C SER A 233 -3.08 24.76 -5.39
N VAL A 234 -2.78 24.16 -6.54
CA VAL A 234 -3.29 22.82 -6.92
C VAL A 234 -2.81 21.78 -5.92
N ILE A 235 -1.50 21.72 -5.62
CA ILE A 235 -0.95 20.76 -4.66
C ILE A 235 -1.57 20.94 -3.27
N TRP A 236 -1.82 22.18 -2.86
CA TRP A 236 -2.40 22.49 -1.56
C TRP A 236 -3.91 22.17 -1.47
N TRP A 237 -4.65 22.34 -2.57
CA TRP A 237 -6.10 22.10 -2.60
C TRP A 237 -6.47 20.61 -2.80
N LEU A 238 -5.63 19.82 -3.46
CA LEU A 238 -5.90 18.41 -3.75
C LEU A 238 -6.24 17.53 -2.51
N PRO A 239 -5.58 17.68 -1.35
CA PRO A 239 -5.97 16.96 -0.14
C PRO A 239 -7.36 17.35 0.38
N ALA A 240 -7.82 18.59 0.15
CA ALA A 240 -9.14 19.06 0.57
C ALA A 240 -10.28 18.39 -0.20
N VAL A 241 -9.99 17.87 -1.40
CA VAL A 241 -10.94 17.08 -2.22
C VAL A 241 -11.05 15.62 -1.71
N GLY A 242 -10.23 15.22 -0.72
CA GLY A 242 -10.32 13.92 -0.06
C GLY A 242 -9.75 12.73 -0.84
N MET A 243 -9.26 12.94 -2.07
CA MET A 243 -8.69 11.88 -2.91
C MET A 243 -7.18 11.69 -2.71
N PHE A 244 -6.46 12.71 -2.23
CA PHE A 244 -5.00 12.71 -2.11
C PHE A 244 -4.55 12.94 -0.66
N ALA A 245 -3.43 12.33 -0.29
CA ALA A 245 -2.77 12.63 0.98
C ALA A 245 -2.05 13.99 0.92
N PRO A 246 -1.90 14.70 2.06
CA PRO A 246 -1.05 15.87 2.15
C PRO A 246 0.36 15.58 1.66
N THR A 247 0.88 16.42 0.77
CA THR A 247 2.25 16.32 0.26
C THR A 247 3.27 16.54 1.38
N PRO A 248 4.17 15.58 1.66
CA PRO A 248 5.19 15.70 2.70
C PRO A 248 6.10 16.93 2.51
N PRO A 249 6.64 17.55 3.59
CA PRO A 249 7.54 18.71 3.47
C PRO A 249 8.76 18.47 2.57
N ILE A 250 9.33 17.26 2.62
CA ILE A 250 10.50 16.91 1.78
C ILE A 250 10.16 16.90 0.28
N GLN A 251 8.91 16.59 -0.08
CA GLN A 251 8.42 16.63 -1.45
C GLN A 251 8.28 18.07 -1.96
N TRP A 252 7.92 19.03 -1.10
CA TRP A 252 7.98 20.46 -1.43
C TRP A 252 9.41 20.95 -1.68
N VAL A 253 10.37 20.48 -0.88
CA VAL A 253 11.80 20.79 -1.10
C VAL A 253 12.28 20.27 -2.44
N ALA A 254 11.92 19.03 -2.81
CA ALA A 254 12.26 18.47 -4.12
C ALA A 254 11.63 19.25 -5.29
N ALA A 255 10.37 19.69 -5.15
CA ALA A 255 9.71 20.55 -6.13
C ALA A 255 10.45 21.89 -6.30
N MET A 256 10.90 22.51 -5.22
CA MET A 256 11.72 23.73 -5.25
C MET A 256 13.09 23.49 -5.90
N LEU A 257 13.75 22.37 -5.59
CA LEU A 257 15.01 21.99 -6.22
C LEU A 257 14.86 21.80 -7.73
N GLY A 258 13.78 21.15 -8.19
CA GLY A 258 13.48 21.03 -9.62
C GLY A 258 13.37 22.40 -10.32
N LEU A 259 12.67 23.36 -9.70
CA LEU A 259 12.55 24.73 -10.21
C LEU A 259 13.92 25.42 -10.30
N VAL A 260 14.70 25.38 -9.21
CA VAL A 260 16.02 26.02 -9.15
C VAL A 260 16.99 25.40 -10.16
N MET A 261 16.99 24.08 -10.30
CA MET A 261 17.78 23.40 -11.34
C MET A 261 17.37 23.83 -12.75
N GLY A 262 16.07 23.95 -13.03
CA GLY A 262 15.58 24.44 -14.32
C GLY A 262 16.06 25.85 -14.64
N ILE A 263 15.99 26.76 -13.66
CA ILE A 263 16.46 28.15 -13.81
C ILE A 263 17.99 28.17 -14.02
N GLY A 264 18.73 27.43 -13.20
CA GLY A 264 20.19 27.37 -13.26
C GLY A 264 20.71 26.84 -14.59
N ILE A 265 20.14 25.72 -15.09
CA ILE A 265 20.52 25.15 -16.39
C ILE A 265 20.20 26.11 -17.54
N ARG A 266 19.06 26.80 -17.49
CA ARG A 266 18.72 27.81 -18.49
C ARG A 266 19.75 28.94 -18.51
N CYS A 267 20.11 29.49 -17.34
CA CYS A 267 21.08 30.58 -17.26
C CYS A 267 22.48 30.12 -17.72
N TRP A 268 22.89 28.91 -17.34
CA TRP A 268 24.15 28.32 -17.82
C TRP A 268 24.19 28.17 -19.35
N MET A 269 23.09 27.73 -19.98
CA MET A 269 23.01 27.65 -21.44
C MET A 269 23.11 29.04 -22.10
N VAL A 270 22.39 30.04 -21.57
CA VAL A 270 22.44 31.41 -22.09
C VAL A 270 23.84 32.01 -21.96
N GLU A 271 24.50 31.83 -20.80
CA GLU A 271 25.86 32.30 -20.57
C GLU A 271 26.87 31.57 -21.47
N SER A 272 26.70 30.27 -21.69
CA SER A 272 27.57 29.47 -22.57
C SER A 272 27.44 29.88 -24.03
N ILE A 273 26.23 30.25 -24.48
CA ILE A 273 25.99 30.82 -25.82
C ILE A 273 26.60 32.22 -25.91
N ALA A 274 26.42 33.06 -24.88
CA ALA A 274 26.97 34.41 -24.84
C ALA A 274 28.51 34.44 -24.80
N LYS A 275 29.16 33.45 -24.18
CA LYS A 275 30.63 33.31 -24.23
C LYS A 275 31.15 32.95 -25.63
N GLY A 276 30.28 32.56 -26.56
CA GLY A 276 30.60 32.34 -27.97
C GLY A 276 30.46 33.57 -28.88
N ASP A 277 29.86 34.67 -28.41
CA ASP A 277 29.62 35.90 -29.19
C ASP A 277 30.01 37.17 -28.40
N PRO A 278 30.79 38.11 -28.96
CA PRO A 278 31.42 39.21 -28.21
C PRO A 278 30.47 40.38 -27.85
N VAL A 279 29.16 40.23 -28.05
CA VAL A 279 28.20 41.32 -27.79
C VAL A 279 27.27 40.94 -26.65
N GLY A 280 27.37 41.73 -25.58
CA GLY A 280 26.81 41.46 -24.26
C GLY A 280 25.36 41.00 -24.25
N VAL A 281 25.16 39.76 -23.81
CA VAL A 281 23.85 39.25 -23.46
C VAL A 281 23.55 39.67 -22.02
N VAL A 282 22.43 40.37 -21.85
CA VAL A 282 21.89 40.84 -20.58
C VAL A 282 21.76 39.67 -19.60
N ALA A 283 22.25 39.89 -18.38
CA ALA A 283 22.29 38.91 -17.30
C ALA A 283 20.91 38.33 -16.97
N CYS A 284 20.88 37.01 -16.75
CA CYS A 284 20.00 36.42 -15.74
C CYS A 284 20.24 37.14 -14.40
#